data_AF-A0A1B6HKW7-F1
#
_entry.id   AF-A0A1B6HKW7-F1
#
_cell.length_a   1.000
_cell.length_b   1.000
_cell.length_c   1.000
_cell.angle_alpha   90.00
_cell.angle_beta   90.00
_cell.angle_gamma   90.00
#
_symmetry.space_group_name_H-M   'P 1'
#
loop_
_entity.id
_entity.type
_entity.pdbx_description
1 polymer ?
#
loop_
_entity_poly.entity_id
_entity_poly.type
_entity_poly.pdbx_seq_one_letter_code
_entity_poly.pdbx_strand_id
1 'polypeptide(L)'
;KDYIVTHWRAASFLIGMGLGYVLFKIKQGELILKMSRAKLWAGWILSTFFILFSIFYITVLEDPEYEPNQILDILYMILHRHMFILGFSWIILVCTLGHGGWLNQLLSWKFLIPFARLTYGAFLTHVLIQVIENYSQRVPIPLSYLYHWYHVAADFTLSYLASALLYLTVEGPCGNIATWCFEGKKKPKVVPQSQTTELPIFKYTT
;
A
#
# COMPACT_ATOMS: atom_id res chain seq x y z
N LYS A 1 -18.62 22.76 -8.05
CA LYS A 1 -18.66 21.55 -8.91
C LYS A 1 -17.21 21.25 -9.19
N ASP A 2 -16.58 20.54 -8.27
CA ASP A 2 -15.13 20.52 -8.22
C ASP A 2 -14.71 19.25 -8.95
N TYR A 3 -14.31 19.44 -10.21
CA TYR A 3 -13.81 18.36 -11.03
C TYR A 3 -12.48 17.90 -10.43
N ILE A 4 -12.49 16.71 -9.82
CA ILE A 4 -11.28 16.07 -9.31
C ILE A 4 -10.45 15.65 -10.51
N VAL A 5 -9.45 16.46 -10.85
CA VAL A 5 -8.58 16.26 -11.99
C VAL A 5 -7.73 14.98 -11.82
N THR A 6 -8.09 13.92 -12.53
CA THR A 6 -7.42 12.61 -12.47
C THR A 6 -5.94 12.64 -12.87
N HIS A 7 -5.52 13.63 -13.66
CA HIS A 7 -4.14 13.73 -14.15
C HIS A 7 -3.11 13.95 -13.02
N TRP A 8 -3.51 14.50 -11.87
CA TRP A 8 -2.62 14.69 -10.71
C TRP A 8 -2.21 13.35 -10.07
N ARG A 9 -2.95 12.28 -10.33
CA ARG A 9 -2.63 10.91 -9.87
C ARG A 9 -1.74 10.14 -10.84
N ALA A 10 -1.56 10.62 -12.07
CA ALA A 10 -0.79 9.92 -13.09
C ALA A 10 0.68 9.75 -12.67
N ALA A 11 1.29 10.78 -12.06
CA ALA A 11 2.69 10.74 -11.65
C ALA A 11 2.98 9.62 -10.63
N SER A 12 2.12 9.44 -9.63
CA SER A 12 2.22 8.32 -8.67
C SER A 12 2.18 6.96 -9.33
N PHE A 13 1.34 6.81 -10.36
CA PHE A 13 1.21 5.56 -11.11
C PHE A 13 2.43 5.29 -11.98
N LEU A 14 2.98 6.32 -12.63
CA LEU A 14 4.19 6.21 -13.45
C LEU A 14 5.41 5.78 -12.62
N ILE A 15 5.57 6.31 -11.40
CA ILE A 15 6.65 5.89 -10.48
C ILE A 15 6.51 4.39 -10.14
N GLY A 16 5.30 3.93 -9.82
CA GLY A 16 5.04 2.53 -9.53
C GLY A 16 5.27 1.61 -10.75
N MET A 17 4.86 2.05 -11.94
CA MET A 17 5.10 1.32 -13.19
C MET A 17 6.60 1.24 -13.51
N GLY A 18 7.34 2.34 -13.33
CA GLY A 18 8.79 2.37 -13.49
C GLY A 18 9.49 1.40 -12.54
N LEU A 19 9.10 1.37 -11.27
CA LEU A 19 9.58 0.39 -10.30
C LEU A 19 9.31 -1.04 -10.78
N GLY A 20 8.08 -1.33 -11.21
CA GLY A 20 7.69 -2.65 -11.73
C GLY A 20 8.55 -3.09 -12.92
N TYR A 21 8.85 -2.16 -13.84
CA TYR A 21 9.73 -2.41 -14.97
C TYR A 21 11.17 -2.72 -14.54
N VAL A 22 11.71 -1.96 -13.57
CA VAL A 22 13.04 -2.23 -13.00
C VAL A 22 13.08 -3.62 -12.36
N LEU A 23 12.06 -3.98 -11.57
CA LEU A 23 11.96 -5.31 -10.96
C LEU A 23 11.86 -6.43 -12.00
N PHE A 24 11.14 -6.20 -13.09
CA PHE A 24 11.04 -7.15 -14.19
C PHE A 24 12.42 -7.40 -14.84
N LYS A 25 13.19 -6.35 -15.09
CA LYS A 25 14.56 -6.44 -15.64
C LYS A 25 15.55 -7.12 -14.69
N ILE A 26 15.42 -6.88 -13.39
CA ILE A 26 16.20 -7.60 -12.36
C ILE A 26 15.87 -9.09 -12.39
N LYS A 27 14.58 -9.45 -12.46
CA LYS A 27 14.13 -10.85 -12.50
C LYS A 27 14.59 -11.58 -13.77
N GLN A 28 14.71 -10.86 -14.89
CA GLN A 28 15.26 -11.39 -16.13
C GLN A 28 16.79 -11.57 -16.11
N GLY A 29 17.47 -11.14 -15.05
CA GLY A 29 18.93 -11.25 -14.93
C GLY A 29 19.71 -10.24 -15.77
N GLU A 30 19.04 -9.33 -16.47
CA GLU A 30 19.68 -8.30 -17.28
C GLU A 30 20.29 -7.17 -16.42
N LEU A 31 19.83 -7.02 -15.17
CA LEU A 31 20.24 -5.95 -14.28
C LEU A 31 20.75 -6.51 -12.94
N ILE A 32 22.08 -6.53 -12.76
CA ILE A 32 22.73 -6.99 -11.53
C ILE A 32 22.96 -5.78 -10.62
N LEU A 33 22.08 -5.58 -9.63
CA LEU A 33 22.28 -4.55 -8.60
C LEU A 33 23.25 -5.03 -7.53
N LYS A 34 24.52 -4.67 -7.68
CA LYS A 34 25.51 -4.83 -6.60
C LYS A 34 25.30 -3.74 -5.54
N MET A 35 24.45 -4.02 -4.56
CA MET A 35 24.20 -3.11 -3.43
C MET A 35 25.28 -3.28 -2.37
N SER A 36 26.09 -2.23 -2.17
CA SER A 36 26.96 -2.14 -1.00
C SER A 36 26.12 -1.88 0.25
N ARG A 37 26.57 -2.38 1.41
CA ARG A 37 25.92 -2.14 2.72
C ARG A 37 25.67 -0.65 2.96
N ALA A 38 26.60 0.23 2.55
CA ALA A 38 26.45 1.68 2.67
C ALA A 38 25.26 2.23 1.88
N LYS A 39 25.04 1.77 0.64
CA LYS A 39 23.91 2.20 -0.20
C LYS A 39 22.58 1.74 0.37
N LEU A 40 22.57 0.54 0.96
CA LEU A 40 21.39 -0.02 1.60
C LEU A 40 20.96 0.81 2.82
N TRP A 41 21.90 1.11 3.72
CA TRP A 41 21.62 1.97 4.88
C TRP A 41 21.21 3.39 4.48
N ALA A 42 21.89 3.98 3.51
CA ALA A 42 21.51 5.30 2.98
C ALA A 42 20.08 5.30 2.43
N GLY A 43 19.70 4.25 1.69
CA GLY A 43 18.35 4.12 1.18
C GLY A 43 17.28 3.91 2.26
N TRP A 44 17.59 3.16 3.33
CA TRP A 44 16.68 3.03 4.49
C TRP A 44 16.44 4.37 5.19
N ILE A 45 17.50 5.14 5.43
CA ILE A 45 17.40 6.47 6.05
C ILE A 45 16.58 7.40 5.14
N LEU A 46 16.89 7.41 3.84
CA LEU A 46 16.19 8.25 2.86
C LEU A 46 14.71 7.88 2.73
N SER A 47 14.39 6.59 2.66
CA SER A 47 13.01 6.09 2.57
C SER A 47 12.21 6.46 3.82
N THR A 48 12.80 6.25 5.00
CA THR A 48 12.17 6.63 6.27
C THR A 48 11.94 8.13 6.33
N PHE A 49 12.94 8.93 5.95
CA PHE A 49 12.81 10.39 5.89
C PHE A 49 11.66 10.84 4.98
N PHE A 50 11.55 10.29 3.77
CA PHE A 50 10.46 10.65 2.85
C PHE A 50 9.07 10.26 3.36
N ILE A 51 8.93 9.09 3.99
CA ILE A 51 7.65 8.65 4.57
C ILE A 51 7.29 9.54 5.76
N LEU A 52 8.24 9.78 6.66
CA LEU A 52 8.01 10.61 7.85
C LEU A 52 7.70 12.05 7.47
N PHE A 53 8.46 12.64 6.55
CA PHE A 53 8.19 13.99 6.04
C PHE A 53 6.79 14.09 5.43
N SER A 54 6.37 13.07 4.67
CA SER A 54 5.03 13.05 4.08
C SER A 54 3.92 12.98 5.13
N ILE A 55 4.13 12.38 6.30
CA ILE A 55 3.09 12.20 7.33
C ILE A 55 3.10 13.36 8.33
N PHE A 56 4.27 13.71 8.87
CA PHE A 56 4.39 14.68 9.96
C PHE A 56 4.09 16.12 9.54
N TYR A 57 4.32 16.50 8.29
CA TYR A 57 4.04 17.87 7.89
C TYR A 57 2.53 18.19 7.88
N ILE A 58 1.64 17.18 7.75
CA ILE A 58 0.20 17.38 7.92
C ILE A 58 -0.12 17.88 9.33
N THR A 59 0.53 17.33 10.37
CA THR A 59 0.22 17.74 11.75
C THR A 59 0.60 19.19 12.00
N VAL A 60 1.68 19.66 11.38
CA VAL A 60 2.11 21.07 11.43
C VAL A 60 1.12 22.00 10.72
N LEU A 61 0.50 21.54 9.63
CA LEU A 61 -0.52 22.29 8.90
C LEU A 61 -1.86 22.37 9.65
N GLU A 62 -2.16 21.37 10.49
CA GLU A 62 -3.37 21.33 11.30
C GLU A 62 -3.26 22.15 12.60
N ASP A 63 -2.06 22.57 12.99
CA ASP A 63 -1.84 23.38 14.18
C ASP A 63 -2.41 24.80 13.99
N PRO A 64 -3.33 25.25 14.88
CA PRO A 64 -3.99 26.55 14.74
C PRO A 64 -3.07 27.75 14.96
N GLU A 65 -1.88 27.53 15.54
CA GLU A 65 -0.85 28.56 15.78
C GLU A 65 0.18 28.64 14.64
N TYR A 66 0.05 27.82 13.60
CA TYR A 66 1.01 27.78 12.49
C TYR A 66 0.88 29.01 11.60
N GLU A 67 1.99 29.74 11.41
CA GLU A 67 2.07 30.79 10.40
C GLU A 67 2.36 30.17 9.03
N PRO A 68 1.45 30.32 8.04
CA PRO A 68 1.55 29.63 6.76
C PRO A 68 2.74 30.15 5.94
N ASN A 69 3.71 29.25 5.70
CA ASN A 69 4.81 29.52 4.79
C ASN A 69 4.42 29.08 3.38
N GLN A 70 3.92 30.02 2.57
CA GLN A 70 3.40 29.77 1.23
C GLN A 70 4.30 28.87 0.37
N ILE A 71 5.62 29.08 0.40
CA ILE A 71 6.57 28.31 -0.41
C ILE A 71 6.64 26.85 0.05
N LEU A 72 6.74 26.62 1.36
CA LEU A 72 6.85 25.28 1.93
C LEU A 72 5.54 24.51 1.80
N ASP A 73 4.41 25.19 1.99
CA ASP A 73 3.07 24.58 1.92
C ASP A 73 2.74 24.14 0.49
N ILE A 74 3.04 24.98 -0.50
CA ILE A 74 2.87 24.62 -1.92
C ILE A 74 3.78 23.46 -2.28
N LEU A 75 5.06 23.52 -1.88
CA LEU A 75 6.02 22.45 -2.15
C LEU A 75 5.57 21.13 -1.53
N TYR A 76 5.11 21.16 -0.28
CA TYR A 76 4.57 20.00 0.40
C TYR A 76 3.32 19.45 -0.30
N MET A 77 2.36 20.31 -0.63
CA MET A 77 1.10 19.92 -1.29
C MET A 77 1.36 19.18 -2.61
N ILE A 78 2.42 19.54 -3.35
CA ILE A 78 2.80 18.88 -4.60
C ILE A 78 3.65 17.62 -4.35
N LEU A 79 4.66 17.68 -3.47
CA LEU A 79 5.67 16.62 -3.34
C LEU A 79 5.29 15.51 -2.37
N HIS A 80 4.45 15.74 -1.36
CA HIS A 80 4.21 14.78 -0.28
C HIS A 80 3.87 13.37 -0.81
N ARG A 81 2.93 13.29 -1.76
CA ARG A 81 2.51 12.02 -2.37
C ARG A 81 3.62 11.34 -3.16
N HIS A 82 4.43 12.12 -3.87
CA HIS A 82 5.56 11.59 -4.65
C HIS A 82 6.63 11.02 -3.71
N MET A 83 6.98 11.76 -2.65
CA MET A 83 7.95 11.33 -1.64
C MET A 83 7.47 10.08 -0.91
N PHE A 84 6.19 10.02 -0.53
CA PHE A 84 5.59 8.84 0.08
C PHE A 84 5.78 7.59 -0.79
N ILE A 85 5.42 7.68 -2.07
CA ILE A 85 5.53 6.55 -3.01
C ILE A 85 6.98 6.18 -3.29
N LEU A 86 7.88 7.17 -3.40
CA LEU A 86 9.31 6.90 -3.53
C LEU A 86 9.86 6.17 -2.31
N GLY A 87 9.46 6.57 -1.10
CA GLY A 87 9.80 5.87 0.14
C GLY A 87 9.37 4.40 0.10
N PHE A 88 8.11 4.12 -0.24
CA PHE A 88 7.62 2.74 -0.39
C PHE A 88 8.28 1.98 -1.54
N SER A 89 8.61 2.66 -2.65
CA SER A 89 9.27 2.03 -3.80
C SER A 89 10.62 1.41 -3.42
N TRP A 90 11.39 2.11 -2.57
CA TRP A 90 12.65 1.62 -2.05
C TRP A 90 12.45 0.40 -1.14
N ILE A 91 11.46 0.45 -0.24
CA ILE A 91 11.13 -0.68 0.66
C ILE A 91 10.78 -1.92 -0.16
N ILE A 92 9.90 -1.78 -1.16
CA ILE A 92 9.49 -2.88 -2.04
C ILE A 92 10.70 -3.45 -2.77
N LEU A 93 11.56 -2.59 -3.34
CA LEU A 93 12.77 -3.00 -4.04
C LEU A 93 13.70 -3.82 -3.13
N VAL A 94 14.01 -3.31 -1.93
CA VAL A 94 14.89 -3.99 -0.97
C VAL A 94 14.29 -5.31 -0.49
N CYS A 95 12.97 -5.36 -0.27
CA CYS A 95 12.28 -6.60 0.10
C CYS A 95 12.35 -7.62 -1.04
N THR A 96 12.14 -7.21 -2.30
CA THR A 96 12.22 -8.12 -3.44
C THR A 96 13.63 -8.68 -3.64
N LEU A 97 14.67 -7.88 -3.41
CA LEU A 97 16.08 -8.29 -3.50
C LEU A 97 16.55 -9.22 -2.35
N GLY A 98 15.67 -9.56 -1.39
CA GLY A 98 16.01 -10.41 -0.25
C GLY A 98 16.82 -9.69 0.84
N HIS A 99 16.97 -8.37 0.75
CA HIS A 99 17.69 -7.54 1.71
C HIS A 99 16.76 -6.83 2.70
N GLY A 100 15.48 -7.19 2.73
CA GLY A 100 14.44 -6.58 3.57
C GLY A 100 14.51 -6.88 5.07
N GLY A 101 15.37 -7.82 5.49
CA GLY A 101 15.58 -8.17 6.91
C GLY A 101 14.26 -8.40 7.65
N TRP A 102 14.00 -7.59 8.68
CA TRP A 102 12.79 -7.66 9.50
C TRP A 102 11.50 -7.39 8.72
N LEU A 103 11.50 -6.44 7.76
CA LEU A 103 10.29 -6.14 6.98
C LEU A 103 9.88 -7.33 6.11
N ASN A 104 10.84 -8.10 5.59
CA ASN A 104 10.52 -9.30 4.83
C ASN A 104 9.83 -10.37 5.71
N GLN A 105 10.24 -10.50 6.97
CA GLN A 105 9.60 -11.40 7.92
C GLN A 105 8.17 -10.96 8.25
N LEU A 106 7.96 -9.66 8.44
CA LEU A 106 6.63 -9.09 8.69
C LEU A 106 5.70 -9.32 7.49
N LEU A 107 6.15 -9.00 6.26
CA LEU A 107 5.36 -9.17 5.03
C LEU A 107 5.09 -10.64 4.70
N SER A 108 5.99 -11.54 5.08
CA SER A 108 5.81 -12.99 4.87
C SER A 108 4.91 -13.63 5.94
N TRP A 109 4.32 -12.85 6.84
CA TRP A 109 3.51 -13.39 7.92
C TRP A 109 2.18 -13.92 7.38
N LYS A 110 1.86 -15.19 7.68
CA LYS A 110 0.64 -15.87 7.22
C LYS A 110 -0.66 -15.15 7.60
N PHE A 111 -0.65 -14.36 8.68
CA PHE A 111 -1.79 -13.56 9.11
C PHE A 111 -2.18 -12.49 8.08
N LEU A 112 -1.22 -11.97 7.30
CA LEU A 112 -1.47 -10.97 6.27
C LEU A 112 -2.11 -11.55 5.00
N ILE A 113 -2.03 -12.87 4.80
CA ILE A 113 -2.59 -13.53 3.60
C ILE A 113 -4.12 -13.33 3.49
N PRO A 114 -4.94 -13.68 4.50
CA PRO A 114 -6.39 -13.44 4.43
C PRO A 114 -6.72 -11.94 4.34
N PHE A 115 -5.95 -11.11 5.04
CA PHE A 115 -6.13 -9.66 5.02
C PHE A 115 -5.90 -9.08 3.62
N ALA A 116 -4.83 -9.51 2.94
CA ALA A 116 -4.50 -9.10 1.57
C ALA A 116 -5.58 -9.52 0.56
N ARG A 117 -6.23 -10.68 0.76
CA ARG A 117 -7.36 -11.10 -0.08
C ARG A 117 -8.58 -10.22 0.11
N LEU A 118 -8.84 -9.82 1.37
CA LEU A 118 -9.96 -8.94 1.72
C LEU A 118 -9.70 -7.48 1.39
N THR A 119 -8.45 -7.06 1.14
CA THR A 119 -8.12 -5.65 0.86
C THR A 119 -8.87 -5.10 -0.36
N TYR A 120 -9.09 -5.91 -1.40
CA TYR A 120 -9.86 -5.48 -2.57
C TYR A 120 -11.32 -5.18 -2.21
N GLY A 121 -11.99 -6.11 -1.53
CA GLY A 121 -13.35 -5.88 -1.03
C GLY A 121 -13.41 -4.71 -0.05
N ALA A 122 -12.41 -4.57 0.82
CA ALA A 122 -12.34 -3.52 1.83
C ALA A 122 -12.18 -2.16 1.18
N PHE A 123 -11.39 -2.05 0.10
CA PHE A 123 -11.28 -0.81 -0.67
C PHE A 123 -12.62 -0.38 -1.25
N LEU A 124 -13.41 -1.31 -1.80
CA LEU A 124 -14.72 -1.00 -2.36
C LEU A 124 -15.73 -0.60 -1.28
N THR A 125 -15.81 -1.37 -0.19
CA THR A 125 -16.78 -1.12 0.88
C THR A 125 -16.43 0.11 1.71
N HIS A 126 -15.13 0.38 1.90
CA HIS A 126 -14.66 1.55 2.63
C HIS A 126 -15.15 2.86 1.99
N VAL A 127 -15.03 3.00 0.66
CA VAL A 127 -15.52 4.19 -0.04
C VAL A 127 -17.03 4.37 0.16
N LEU A 128 -17.80 3.28 0.13
CA LEU A 128 -19.25 3.35 0.37
C LEU A 128 -19.58 3.77 1.80
N ILE A 129 -18.89 3.20 2.79
CA ILE A 129 -19.09 3.52 4.22
C ILE A 129 -18.77 5.00 4.48
N GLN A 130 -17.61 5.48 4.00
CA GLN A 130 -17.23 6.89 4.17
C GLN A 130 -18.23 7.85 3.53
N VAL A 131 -18.75 7.50 2.35
CA VAL A 131 -19.77 8.32 1.68
C VAL A 131 -21.06 8.38 2.50
N ILE A 132 -21.53 7.23 3.01
CA ILE A 132 -22.73 7.16 3.84
C ILE A 132 -22.54 7.97 5.13
N GLU A 133 -21.39 7.83 5.78
CA GLU A 133 -21.08 8.58 7.00
C GLU A 133 -21.08 10.07 6.74
N ASN A 134 -20.39 10.52 5.68
CA ASN A 134 -20.30 11.93 5.31
C ASN A 134 -21.69 12.54 5.03
N TYR A 135 -22.59 11.82 4.35
CA TYR A 135 -23.97 12.27 4.13
C TYR A 135 -24.83 12.25 5.41
N SER A 136 -24.51 11.39 6.37
CA SER A 136 -25.23 11.30 7.64
C SER A 136 -24.78 12.35 8.66
N GLN A 137 -23.63 12.99 8.45
CA GLN A 137 -23.12 14.03 9.34
C GLN A 137 -23.99 15.29 9.25
N ARG A 138 -24.75 15.56 10.32
CA ARG A 138 -25.62 16.74 10.45
C ARG A 138 -25.07 17.82 11.38
N VAL A 139 -23.97 17.52 12.05
CA VAL A 139 -23.31 18.39 13.03
C VAL A 139 -21.81 18.38 12.73
N PRO A 140 -21.11 19.51 12.85
CA PRO A 140 -19.66 19.56 12.70
C PRO A 140 -18.96 18.63 13.72
N ILE A 141 -17.98 17.89 13.22
CA ILE A 141 -17.15 16.97 13.99
C ILE A 141 -16.24 17.77 14.93
N PRO A 142 -16.17 17.43 16.23
CA PRO A 142 -15.18 18.02 17.11
C PRO A 142 -13.76 17.58 16.71
N LEU A 143 -12.83 18.53 16.60
CA LEU A 143 -11.41 18.28 16.33
C LEU A 143 -10.69 17.74 17.58
N SER A 144 -11.13 16.60 18.09
CA SER A 144 -10.46 15.89 19.18
C SER A 144 -9.67 14.71 18.63
N TYR A 145 -8.42 14.54 19.10
CA TYR A 145 -7.58 13.40 18.74
C TYR A 145 -8.25 12.05 19.03
N LEU A 146 -8.92 11.92 20.18
CA LEU A 146 -9.61 10.68 20.55
C LEU A 146 -10.78 10.37 19.61
N TYR A 147 -11.50 11.39 19.18
CA TYR A 147 -12.61 11.24 18.25
C TYR A 147 -12.12 10.77 16.88
N HIS A 148 -11.01 11.34 16.38
CA HIS A 148 -10.39 10.90 15.12
C HIS A 148 -9.92 9.44 15.17
N TRP A 149 -9.23 9.04 16.25
CA TRP A 149 -8.79 7.65 16.41
C TRP A 149 -9.96 6.66 16.49
N TYR A 150 -11.04 7.04 17.18
CA TYR A 150 -12.25 6.23 17.24
C TYR A 150 -12.87 6.03 15.85
N HIS A 151 -12.99 7.10 15.06
CA HIS A 151 -13.51 7.05 13.70
C HIS A 151 -12.67 6.19 12.78
N VAL A 152 -11.34 6.36 12.78
CA VAL A 152 -10.42 5.53 11.99
C VAL A 152 -10.57 4.05 12.35
N ALA A 153 -10.69 3.72 13.63
CA ALA A 153 -10.89 2.35 14.07
C ALA A 153 -12.26 1.78 13.66
N ALA A 154 -13.32 2.60 13.74
CA ALA A 154 -14.67 2.22 13.33
C ALA A 154 -14.73 1.96 11.81
N ASP A 155 -14.23 2.89 11.00
CA ASP A 155 -14.17 2.79 9.55
C ASP A 155 -13.39 1.55 9.11
N PHE A 156 -12.23 1.33 9.70
CA PHE A 156 -11.40 0.17 9.40
C PHE A 156 -12.13 -1.14 9.72
N THR A 157 -12.73 -1.23 10.91
CA THR A 157 -13.43 -2.44 11.35
C THR A 157 -14.67 -2.72 10.48
N LEU A 158 -15.50 -1.71 10.25
CA LEU A 158 -16.71 -1.84 9.41
C LEU A 158 -16.35 -2.21 7.96
N SER A 159 -15.29 -1.60 7.41
CA SER A 159 -14.85 -1.88 6.04
C SER A 159 -14.36 -3.31 5.87
N TYR A 160 -13.59 -3.84 6.83
CA TYR A 160 -13.13 -5.23 6.77
C TYR A 160 -14.25 -6.24 7.02
N LEU A 161 -15.20 -5.94 7.90
CA LEU A 161 -16.39 -6.78 8.11
C LEU A 161 -17.27 -6.82 6.85
N ALA A 162 -17.55 -5.67 6.26
CA ALA A 162 -18.32 -5.56 5.02
C ALA A 162 -17.60 -6.26 3.86
N SER A 163 -16.28 -6.11 3.75
CA SER A 163 -15.46 -6.84 2.78
C SER A 163 -15.56 -8.35 2.94
N ALA A 164 -15.49 -8.86 4.17
CA ALA A 164 -15.64 -10.28 4.43
C ALA A 164 -17.01 -10.82 4.00
N LEU A 165 -18.07 -10.05 4.24
CA LEU A 165 -19.42 -10.39 3.77
C LEU A 165 -19.51 -10.38 2.24
N LEU A 166 -18.98 -9.35 1.59
CA LEU A 166 -18.93 -9.25 0.13
C LEU A 166 -18.15 -10.42 -0.47
N TYR A 167 -16.99 -10.75 0.10
CA TYR A 167 -16.17 -11.88 -0.31
C TYR A 167 -16.93 -13.21 -0.23
N LEU A 168 -17.64 -13.45 0.88
CA LEU A 168 -18.42 -14.69 1.06
C LEU A 168 -19.63 -14.80 0.13
N THR A 169 -20.31 -13.68 -0.12
CA THR A 169 -21.56 -13.64 -0.91
C THR A 169 -21.33 -13.54 -2.42
N VAL A 170 -20.24 -12.92 -2.87
CA VAL A 170 -19.97 -12.66 -4.29
C VAL A 170 -18.74 -13.41 -4.76
N GLU A 171 -17.57 -13.14 -4.19
CA GLU A 171 -16.31 -13.72 -4.71
C GLU A 171 -16.25 -15.24 -4.54
N GLY A 172 -16.73 -15.76 -3.42
CA GLY A 172 -16.83 -17.19 -3.15
C GLY A 172 -17.66 -17.95 -4.20
N PRO A 173 -18.95 -17.64 -4.37
CA PRO A 173 -19.79 -18.32 -5.34
C PRO A 173 -19.39 -18.03 -6.78
N CYS A 174 -19.06 -16.79 -7.14
CA CYS A 174 -18.61 -16.45 -8.50
C CYS A 174 -17.31 -17.17 -8.86
N GLY A 175 -16.36 -17.29 -7.93
CA GLY A 175 -15.13 -18.05 -8.12
C GLY A 175 -15.41 -19.53 -8.36
N ASN A 176 -16.33 -20.12 -7.59
CA ASN A 176 -16.76 -21.50 -7.84
C ASN A 176 -17.43 -21.63 -9.21
N ILE A 177 -18.42 -20.80 -9.54
CA ILE A 177 -19.12 -20.85 -10.83
C ILE A 177 -18.13 -20.70 -12.00
N ALA A 178 -17.17 -19.77 -11.91
CA ALA A 178 -16.14 -19.59 -12.91
C ALA A 178 -15.29 -20.86 -13.11
N THR A 179 -14.88 -21.52 -12.02
CA THR A 179 -14.16 -22.81 -12.14
C THR A 179 -15.04 -23.90 -12.76
N TRP A 180 -16.33 -23.95 -12.45
CA TRP A 180 -17.25 -24.92 -13.07
C TRP A 180 -17.48 -24.65 -14.56
N CYS A 181 -17.59 -23.38 -14.98
CA CYS A 181 -17.82 -23.00 -16.37
C CYS A 181 -16.59 -23.14 -17.26
N PHE A 182 -15.39 -22.81 -16.77
CA PHE A 182 -14.17 -22.79 -17.58
C PHE A 182 -13.32 -24.05 -17.44
N GLU A 183 -13.48 -24.83 -16.37
CA GLU A 183 -12.65 -25.99 -16.08
C GLU A 183 -13.52 -27.20 -15.76
N GLY A 184 -14.04 -27.83 -16.81
CA GLY A 184 -14.71 -29.13 -16.71
C GLY A 184 -13.91 -30.09 -15.83
N LYS A 185 -14.49 -30.46 -14.68
CA LYS A 185 -13.95 -31.37 -13.64
C LYS A 185 -12.46 -31.20 -13.34
N LYS A 186 -12.11 -30.28 -12.43
CA LYS A 186 -10.74 -30.15 -11.94
C LYS A 186 -10.32 -31.22 -10.92
N LYS A 187 -9.11 -31.76 -11.11
CA LYS A 187 -8.30 -32.52 -10.12
C LYS A 187 -8.07 -31.67 -8.84
N PRO A 188 -7.78 -32.31 -7.69
CA PRO A 188 -7.72 -31.66 -6.38
C PRO A 188 -6.78 -30.44 -6.36
N LYS A 189 -7.19 -29.37 -5.67
CA LYS A 189 -6.42 -28.14 -5.46
C LYS A 189 -5.02 -28.48 -4.90
N VAL A 190 -4.00 -28.36 -5.73
CA VAL A 190 -2.64 -28.13 -5.25
C VAL A 190 -2.65 -26.72 -4.67
N VAL A 191 -2.57 -26.62 -3.35
CA VAL A 191 -2.25 -25.37 -2.63
C VAL A 191 -1.05 -24.75 -3.35
N PRO A 192 -1.11 -23.48 -3.79
CA PRO A 192 0.08 -22.84 -4.33
C PRO A 192 1.15 -22.90 -3.25
N GLN A 193 2.13 -23.79 -3.41
CA GLN A 193 3.40 -23.64 -2.72
C GLN A 193 3.84 -22.22 -3.00
N SER A 194 4.10 -21.48 -1.93
CA SER A 194 4.85 -20.24 -1.96
C SER A 194 5.93 -20.37 -3.03
N GLN A 195 5.74 -19.71 -4.18
CA GLN A 195 6.84 -19.44 -5.08
C GLN A 195 7.74 -18.50 -4.29
N THR A 196 8.62 -19.08 -3.48
CA THR A 196 9.93 -18.54 -3.23
C THR A 196 10.52 -18.36 -4.62
N THR A 197 10.28 -17.20 -5.22
CA THR A 197 11.10 -16.73 -6.31
C THR A 197 12.43 -16.46 -5.61
N GLU A 198 13.22 -17.51 -5.42
CA GLU A 198 14.63 -17.34 -5.15
C GLU A 198 15.16 -16.60 -6.36
N LEU A 199 15.21 -15.26 -6.26
CA LEU A 199 16.23 -14.51 -6.94
C LEU A 199 17.54 -15.21 -6.62
N PRO A 200 18.46 -15.37 -7.58
CA PRO A 200 19.71 -16.08 -7.35
C PRO A 200 20.41 -15.43 -6.15
N ILE A 201 20.27 -16.09 -4.99
CA ILE A 201 20.98 -15.70 -3.78
C ILE A 201 22.43 -15.94 -4.15
N PHE A 202 23.15 -14.85 -4.36
CA PHE A 202 24.60 -14.88 -4.41
C PHE A 202 25.06 -15.47 -3.09
N LYS A 203 25.35 -16.78 -3.10
CA LYS A 203 26.13 -17.43 -2.06
C LYS A 203 27.49 -16.75 -2.05
N TYR A 204 27.70 -15.86 -1.10
CA TYR A 204 29.06 -15.45 -0.76
C TYR A 204 29.66 -16.55 0.08
N THR A 205 30.55 -17.31 -0.55
CA THR A 205 31.52 -18.18 0.09
C THR A 205 32.49 -17.30 0.88
N THR A 206 32.57 -17.58 2.19
CA THR A 206 33.60 -17.22 3.19
C THR A 206 33.91 -15.75 3.44
#